data_AF-A0A0H2Y938-F1
#
_entry.id   AF-A0A0H2Y938-F1
#
_cell.length_a   1.000
_cell.length_b   1.000
_cell.length_c   1.000
_cell.angle_alpha   90.00
_cell.angle_beta   90.00
_cell.angle_gamma   90.00
#
_symmetry.space_group_name_H-M   'P 1'
#
loop_
_entity.id
_entity.type
_entity.pdbx_description
1 polymer ?
#
loop_
_entity_poly.entity_id
_entity_poly.type
_entity_poly.pdbx_seq_one_letter_code
_entity_poly.pdbx_strand_id
1 'polypeptide(L)' 'MPVLHNRISNEELKARMLAETEPRTTVSFYKYFTLEDAKTFRDNLYSQFVKLGVFGRVYVAKEGINA' A
#
# COMPACT_ATOMS: atom_id res chain seq x y z
N MET A 1 16.87 -8.99 -5.27
CA MET A 1 15.72 -8.13 -5.60
C MET A 1 15.80 -6.85 -4.77
N PRO A 2 15.52 -5.66 -5.33
CA PRO A 2 15.53 -4.42 -4.56
C PRO A 2 14.45 -4.44 -3.47
N VAL A 3 14.75 -3.87 -2.31
CA VAL A 3 13.78 -3.76 -1.20
C VAL A 3 12.68 -2.78 -1.62
N LEU A 4 11.44 -3.27 -1.71
CA LEU A 4 10.25 -2.43 -1.97
C LEU A 4 9.84 -1.73 -0.66
N HIS A 5 10.19 -0.45 -0.54
CA HIS A 5 9.89 0.41 0.60
C HIS A 5 9.74 1.87 0.11
N ASN A 6 9.12 2.71 0.95
CA ASN A 6 9.03 4.15 0.68
C ASN A 6 10.42 4.79 0.70
N ARG A 7 10.78 5.43 -0.41
CA ARG A 7 12.04 6.20 -0.56
C ARG A 7 11.84 7.70 -0.37
N ILE A 8 10.58 8.14 -0.31
CA ILE A 8 10.16 9.53 -0.18
C ILE A 8 9.77 9.76 1.28
N SER A 9 10.13 10.92 1.83
CA SER A 9 9.80 11.26 3.21
C SER A 9 8.29 11.38 3.40
N ASN A 10 7.82 11.12 4.62
CA ASN A 10 6.40 11.27 4.95
C ASN A 10 5.90 12.71 4.75
N GLU A 11 6.75 13.70 5.02
CA GLU A 11 6.45 15.12 4.82
C GLU A 11 6.18 15.42 3.35
N GLU A 12 7.05 14.95 2.46
CA GLU A 12 6.90 15.17 1.03
C GLU A 12 5.69 14.41 0.45
N LEU A 13 5.44 13.17 0.91
CA LEU A 13 4.23 12.43 0.52
C LEU A 13 2.96 13.15 0.94
N LYS A 14 2.94 13.74 2.15
CA LYS A 14 1.81 14.53 2.63
C LYS A 14 1.61 15.81 1.82
N ALA A 15 2.69 16.52 1.50
CA ALA A 15 2.63 17.71 0.66
C ALA A 15 2.07 17.39 -0.74
N ARG A 16 2.51 16.28 -1.37
CA ARG A 16 1.98 15.82 -2.66
C ARG A 16 0.49 15.48 -2.59
N MET A 17 0.06 14.78 -1.55
CA MET A 17 -1.36 14.45 -1.34
C MET A 17 -2.22 15.72 -1.18
N LEU A 18 -1.72 16.75 -0.50
CA LEU A 18 -2.44 18.02 -0.30
C LEU A 18 -2.45 18.92 -1.54
N ALA A 19 -1.45 18.79 -2.42
CA ALA A 19 -1.35 19.57 -3.66
C ALA A 19 -2.14 18.97 -4.82
N GLU A 20 -2.52 17.70 -4.73
CA GLU A 20 -3.33 17.01 -5.74
C GLU A 20 -4.79 17.48 -5.71
N THR A 21 -5.41 17.57 -6.89
CA THR A 21 -6.82 17.99 -7.04
C THR A 21 -7.76 16.85 -7.45
N GLU A 22 -7.20 15.73 -7.88
CA GLU A 22 -7.93 14.54 -8.30
C GLU A 22 -8.80 14.00 -7.16
N PRO A 23 -10.08 13.70 -7.43
CA PRO A 23 -10.95 13.14 -6.41
C PRO A 23 -10.46 11.75 -5.97
N ARG A 24 -10.34 11.56 -4.66
CA ARG A 24 -9.89 10.32 -4.03
C ARG A 24 -11.03 9.69 -3.23
N THR A 25 -11.09 8.36 -3.23
CA THR A 25 -11.97 7.60 -2.34
C THR A 25 -11.13 6.97 -1.24
N THR A 26 -11.42 7.31 0.01
CA THR A 26 -10.84 6.63 1.17
C THR A 26 -11.55 5.29 1.35
N VAL A 27 -10.77 4.22 1.38
CA VAL A 27 -11.27 2.86 1.64
C VAL A 27 -10.63 2.34 2.92
N SER A 28 -11.37 1.50 3.65
CA SER A 28 -10.82 0.68 4.72
C SER A 28 -11.34 -0.75 4.55
N PHE A 29 -10.45 -1.73 4.70
CA PHE A 29 -10.80 -3.12 4.56
C PHE A 29 -9.87 -4.02 5.39
N TYR A 30 -10.42 -5.17 5.77
CA TYR A 30 -9.63 -6.23 6.39
C TYR A 30 -10.19 -7.59 5.96
N LYS A 31 -9.32 -8.60 5.97
CA LYS A 31 -9.74 -9.99 5.78
C LYS A 31 -8.73 -10.93 6.39
N TYR A 32 -9.20 -11.87 7.21
CA TYR A 32 -8.41 -12.99 7.69
C TYR A 32 -8.44 -14.12 6.66
N PHE A 33 -7.26 -14.62 6.29
CA PHE A 33 -7.08 -15.79 5.44
C PHE A 33 -5.62 -16.23 5.50
N THR A 34 -5.39 -17.54 5.36
CA THR A 34 -4.03 -18.08 5.38
C THR A 34 -3.30 -17.73 4.09
N LEU A 35 -2.20 -16.99 4.21
CA LEU A 35 -1.24 -16.75 3.13
C LEU A 35 -0.04 -17.70 3.28
N GLU A 36 0.28 -18.45 2.23
CA GLU A 36 1.48 -19.29 2.22
C GLU A 36 2.76 -18.45 2.16
N ASP A 37 2.80 -17.46 1.26
CA ASP A 37 3.89 -16.50 1.10
C ASP A 37 3.37 -15.05 1.18
N ALA A 38 3.37 -14.52 2.40
CA ALA A 38 2.95 -13.14 2.66
C ALA A 38 3.84 -12.10 1.95
N LYS A 39 5.13 -12.40 1.72
CA LYS A 39 6.06 -11.45 1.09
C LYS A 39 5.76 -11.32 -0.40
N THR A 40 5.62 -12.44 -1.11
CA THR A 40 5.29 -12.44 -2.54
C THR A 40 3.93 -11.80 -2.78
N PHE A 41 2.93 -12.10 -1.94
CA PHE A 41 1.62 -11.45 -2.01
C PHE A 41 1.74 -9.92 -1.83
N ARG A 42 2.48 -9.48 -0.82
CA ARG A 42 2.71 -8.06 -0.53
C ARG A 42 3.46 -7.33 -1.66
N ASP A 43 4.48 -7.95 -2.25
CA ASP A 43 5.26 -7.33 -3.35
C ASP A 43 4.45 -7.21 -4.65
N ASN A 44 3.60 -8.20 -4.94
CA ASN A 44 2.64 -8.13 -6.04
C ASN A 44 1.59 -7.04 -5.82
N LEU A 45 1.06 -6.92 -4.59
CA LEU A 45 0.09 -5.88 -4.23
C LEU A 45 0.71 -4.49 -4.33
N TYR A 46 1.94 -4.31 -3.80
CA TYR A 46 2.69 -3.05 -3.90
C TYR A 46 2.84 -2.60 -5.36
N SER A 47 3.24 -3.50 -6.25
CA SER A 47 3.44 -3.19 -7.67
C SER A 47 2.14 -2.75 -8.36
N GLN A 48 1.00 -3.34 -8.00
CA GLN A 48 -0.31 -2.96 -8.53
C GLN A 48 -0.78 -1.62 -7.96
N PHE A 49 -0.61 -1.42 -6.66
CA PHE A 49 -1.06 -0.20 -5.98
C PHE A 49 -0.25 1.03 -6.40
N VAL A 50 1.06 0.87 -6.65
CA VAL A 50 1.89 1.92 -7.25
C VAL A 50 1.36 2.31 -8.64
N LYS A 51 1.00 1.34 -9.49
CA LYS A 51 0.43 1.62 -10.83
C LYS A 51 -0.92 2.34 -10.76
N LEU A 52 -1.73 2.03 -9.76
CA LEU A 52 -3.02 2.70 -9.51
C LEU A 52 -2.88 4.04 -8.80
N GLY A 53 -1.66 4.43 -8.38
CA GLY A 53 -1.43 5.65 -7.61
C GLY A 53 -2.08 5.61 -6.22
N VAL A 54 -2.23 4.43 -5.60
CA VAL A 54 -2.82 4.30 -4.26
C VAL A 54 -1.92 4.94 -3.21
N PHE A 55 -2.54 5.69 -2.31
CA PHE A 55 -1.89 6.23 -1.11
C PHE A 55 -2.28 5.42 0.13
N GLY A 56 -1.49 5.52 1.19
CA GLY A 56 -1.80 4.92 2.49
C GLY A 56 -0.89 3.75 2.84
N ARG A 57 -1.31 3.00 3.87
CA ARG A 57 -0.58 1.84 4.41
C ARG A 57 -1.46 0.61 4.30
N VAL A 58 -0.84 -0.50 3.91
CA VAL A 58 -1.47 -1.81 3.83
C VAL A 58 -0.57 -2.80 4.55
N TYR A 59 -1.14 -3.49 5.51
CA TYR A 59 -0.46 -4.50 6.32
C TYR A 59 -0.84 -5.88 5.79
N VAL A 60 0.18 -6.69 5.48
CA VAL A 60 0.02 -8.07 5.04
C VAL A 60 0.79 -8.95 6.00
N ALA A 61 0.12 -9.97 6.54
CA ALA A 61 0.69 -10.98 7.41
C ALA A 61 0.23 -12.38 6.96
N LYS A 62 0.80 -13.42 7.55
CA LYS A 62 0.42 -14.81 7.25
C LYS A 62 -1.08 -15.08 7.49
N GLU A 63 -1.69 -14.35 8.41
CA GLU A 63 -3.09 -14.46 8.80
C GLU A 63 -4.06 -13.59 8.00
N GLY A 64 -3.57 -12.70 7.12
CA GLY A 64 -4.42 -11.89 6.26
C GLY A 64 -3.90 -10.50 5.93
N ILE A 65 -4.85 -9.57 5.72
CA ILE A 65 -4.60 -8.19 5.27
C ILE A 65 -5.44 -7.17 6.06
N ASN A 66 -4.88 -5.98 6.26
CA ASN A 66 -5.55 -4.81 6.84
C ASN A 66 -5.10 -3.51 6.16
N ALA A 67 -6.03 -2.62 5.85
CA ALA A 67 -5.78 -1.30 5.26
C ALA A 67 -6.85 -0.27 5.66
#